data_AF-D5P2B6-F1
#
_entry.id   AF-D5P2B6-F1
#
_cell.length_a   1.000
_cell.length_b   1.000
_cell.length_c   1.000
_cell.angle_alpha   90.00
_cell.angle_beta   90.00
_cell.angle_gamma   90.00
#
_symmetry.space_group_name_H-M   'P 1'
#
loop_
_entity.id
_entity.type
_entity.pdbx_description
1 polymer ?
#
loop_
_entity_poly.entity_id
_entity_poly.type
_entity_poly.pdbx_seq_one_letter_code
_entity_poly.pdbx_strand_id
1 'polypeptide(L)' 'MTEREEKNVIAIASSESFSAQTRTFTDPRLSAIVDRLTFGGNIIETGTHSYRLAHTKDARALVDNT' A
#
# COMPACT_ATOMS: atom_id res chain seq x y z
N MET A 1 20.60 -15.67 -28.76
CA MET A 1 20.34 -15.53 -27.31
C MET A 1 19.55 -14.25 -27.13
N THR A 2 18.23 -14.33 -27.00
CA THR A 2 17.42 -13.14 -26.65
C THR A 2 17.15 -13.23 -25.16
N GLU A 3 17.93 -12.49 -24.38
CA GLU A 3 17.66 -12.25 -22.96
C GLU A 3 16.32 -11.50 -22.88
N ARG A 4 15.31 -12.19 -22.35
CA ARG A 4 14.03 -11.59 -22.03
C ARG A 4 14.19 -10.91 -20.68
N GLU A 5 14.37 -9.60 -20.67
CA GLU A 5 14.36 -8.78 -19.45
C GLU A 5 13.03 -8.97 -18.71
N GLU A 6 13.05 -9.72 -17.60
CA GLU A 6 11.92 -9.74 -16.68
C GLU A 6 11.98 -8.49 -15.80
N LYS A 7 11.44 -7.38 -16.30
CA LYS A 7 11.20 -6.15 -15.51
C LYS A 7 9.76 -6.09 -15.00
N ASN A 8 9.24 -7.20 -14.45
CA ASN A 8 7.88 -7.17 -13.92
C ASN A 8 7.90 -6.54 -12.52
N VAL A 9 7.46 -5.29 -12.42
CA VAL A 9 7.37 -4.56 -11.14
C VAL A 9 5.99 -4.77 -10.54
N ILE A 10 5.94 -5.09 -9.25
CA ILE A 10 4.70 -5.28 -8.50
C ILE A 10 4.58 -4.13 -7.50
N ALA A 11 3.42 -3.46 -7.51
CA ALA A 11 3.06 -2.45 -6.52
C ALA A 11 1.95 -2.99 -5.60
N ILE A 12 2.15 -2.88 -4.30
CA ILE A 12 1.20 -3.35 -3.28
C ILE A 12 0.93 -2.22 -2.31
N ALA A 13 -0.35 -1.97 -2.02
CA ALA A 13 -0.78 -1.05 -0.98
C ALA A 13 -1.28 -1.85 0.23
N SER A 14 -0.82 -1.47 1.42
CA SER A 14 -1.26 -2.05 2.69
C SER A 14 -1.64 -0.92 3.65
N SER A 15 -2.73 -1.09 4.38
CA SER A 15 -3.13 -0.19 5.47
C SER A 15 -2.47 -0.55 6.80
N GLU A 16 -1.86 -1.73 6.90
CA GLU A 16 -1.13 -2.19 8.08
C GLU A 16 0.38 -2.20 7.81
N SER A 17 1.18 -2.03 8.86
CA SER A 17 2.63 -2.12 8.78
C SER A 17 3.10 -3.54 8.48
N PHE A 18 4.27 -3.68 7.86
CA PHE A 18 4.90 -4.99 7.62
C PHE A 18 5.12 -5.79 8.93
N SER A 19 5.35 -5.12 10.06
CA SER A 19 5.46 -5.76 11.37
C SER A 19 4.13 -6.38 11.85
N ALA A 20 3.00 -5.73 11.54
CA ALA A 20 1.66 -6.21 11.90
C ALA A 20 1.19 -7.36 11.00
N GLN A 21 1.80 -7.52 9.82
CA GLN A 21 1.47 -8.57 8.86
C GLN A 21 1.68 -10.00 9.39
N THR A 22 2.46 -10.18 10.45
CA THR A 22 2.60 -11.45 11.19
C THR A 22 1.29 -11.92 11.84
N ARG A 23 0.32 -11.02 12.08
CA ARG A 23 -1.03 -11.38 12.54
C ARG A 23 -1.92 -11.87 11.40
N THR A 24 -1.73 -11.33 10.20
CA THR A 24 -2.52 -11.68 9.00
C THR A 24 -1.96 -12.92 8.30
N PHE A 25 -0.65 -13.15 8.38
CA PHE A 25 0.04 -14.34 7.88
C PHE A 25 0.45 -15.28 9.03
N THR A 26 -0.49 -16.10 9.50
CA THR A 26 -0.26 -17.10 10.54
C THR A 26 0.54 -18.31 10.07
N ASP A 27 0.63 -18.55 8.76
CA ASP A 27 1.49 -19.58 8.18
C ASP A 27 2.93 -19.04 7.98
N PRO A 28 3.97 -19.70 8.52
CA PRO A 28 5.37 -19.26 8.39
C PRO A 28 5.85 -19.12 6.94
N ARG A 29 5.29 -19.88 5.99
CA ARG A 29 5.61 -19.79 4.56
C ARG A 29 5.04 -18.54 3.91
N LEU A 30 3.94 -18.01 4.44
CA LEU A 30 3.37 -16.75 3.96
C LEU A 30 4.16 -15.52 4.45
N SER A 31 4.89 -15.65 5.58
CA SER A 31 5.83 -14.60 6.05
C SER A 31 6.93 -14.30 5.02
N ALA A 32 7.38 -15.32 4.26
CA ALA A 32 8.38 -15.17 3.20
C ALA A 32 7.90 -14.34 1.99
N ILE A 33 6.61 -13.99 1.91
CA ILE A 33 6.11 -13.05 0.89
C ILE A 33 6.55 -11.63 1.22
N VAL A 34 6.57 -11.26 2.51
CA VAL A 34 6.97 -9.93 2.97
C VAL A 34 8.44 -9.67 2.61
N ASP A 35 9.30 -10.65 2.92
CA ASP A 35 10.73 -10.61 2.59
C ASP A 35 10.97 -10.37 1.09
N ARG A 36 10.28 -11.12 0.23
CA ARG A 36 10.37 -10.97 -1.23
C ARG A 36 9.86 -9.62 -1.74
N LEU A 37 8.85 -9.04 -1.12
CA LEU A 37 8.31 -7.73 -1.51
C LEU A 37 9.23 -6.59 -1.10
N THR A 38 9.91 -6.73 0.04
CA THR A 38 10.86 -5.73 0.54
C THR A 38 12.25 -5.84 -0.09
N PHE A 39 12.62 -7.00 -0.64
CA PHE A 39 13.91 -7.20 -1.29
C PHE A 39 14.03 -6.35 -2.55
N GLY A 40 14.88 -5.32 -2.50
CA GLY A 40 15.09 -4.38 -3.61
C GLY A 40 13.88 -3.49 -3.95
N GLY A 41 12.83 -3.52 -3.12
CA GLY A 41 11.63 -2.69 -3.26
C GLY A 41 11.76 -1.34 -2.56
N ASN A 42 10.96 -0.36 -2.98
CA ASN A 42 10.88 0.94 -2.31
C ASN A 42 9.62 1.02 -1.45
N ILE A 43 9.76 1.43 -0.18
CA ILE A 43 8.64 1.57 0.76
C ILE A 43 8.21 3.04 0.79
N ILE A 44 6.92 3.29 0.53
CA ILE A 44 6.33 4.62 0.54
C ILE A 44 5.27 4.68 1.63
N GLU A 45 5.47 5.52 2.64
CA GLU A 45 4.45 5.81 3.65
C GLU A 45 3.54 6.94 3.15
N THR A 46 2.27 6.62 2.88
CA THR A 46 1.32 7.54 2.25
C THR A 46 0.65 8.52 3.23
N GLY A 47 0.97 8.41 4.53
CA GLY A 47 0.32 9.18 5.59
C GLY A 47 -1.13 8.77 5.85
N THR A 48 -1.84 9.57 6.64
CA THR A 48 -3.18 9.26 7.18
C THR A 48 -4.31 10.08 6.55
N HIS A 49 -4.00 10.94 5.58
CA HIS A 49 -4.99 11.83 4.97
C HIS A 49 -5.82 11.08 3.92
N SER A 50 -7.14 11.08 4.10
CA SER A 50 -8.07 10.48 3.13
C SER A 50 -8.55 11.52 2.13
N TYR A 51 -8.19 11.33 0.86
CA TYR A 51 -8.68 12.16 -0.25
C TYR A 51 -10.20 12.21 -0.30
N ARG A 52 -10.85 11.05 -0.17
CA ARG A 52 -12.31 10.93 -0.22
C ARG A 52 -12.99 11.75 0.88
N LEU A 53 -12.44 11.74 2.09
CA LEU A 53 -13.00 12.50 3.21
C LEU A 53 -12.79 14.00 3.06
N ALA A 54 -11.62 14.43 2.59
CA ALA A 54 -11.36 15.85 2.33
C ALA A 54 -12.37 16.38 1.31
N HIS A 55 -12.54 15.65 0.20
CA HIS A 55 -13.43 16.06 -0.88
C HIS A 55 -14.91 16.15 -0.45
N THR A 56 -15.39 15.25 0.41
CA THR A 56 -16.77 15.33 0.92
C THR A 56 -16.96 16.47 1.92
N LYS A 57 -15.95 16.79 2.73
CA LYS A 57 -15.97 17.96 3.62
C LYS A 57 -16.03 19.26 2.83
N ASP A 58 -15.23 19.37 1.78
CA ASP A 58 -15.23 20.56 0.91
C ASP A 58 -16.58 20.74 0.22
N ALA A 59 -17.14 19.65 -0.34
CA ALA A 59 -18.48 19.67 -0.95
C ALA A 59 -19.57 20.10 0.04
N ARG A 60 -19.49 19.64 1.30
CA ARG A 60 -20.44 20.03 2.35
C ARG A 60 -20.26 21.49 2.77
N ALA A 61 -19.03 21.95 2.94
CA ALA A 61 -18.75 23.34 3.30
C ALA A 61 -19.27 24.34 2.24
N LEU A 62 -19.28 23.95 0.96
CA LEU A 62 -19.88 24.75 -0.11
C LEU A 62 -21.41 24.84 0.01
N VAL A 63 -22.07 23.75 0.40
CA VAL A 63 -23.53 23.72 0.60
C VAL A 63 -23.93 24.50 1.86
N ASP A 64 -23.18 24.36 2.95
CA ASP A 64 -23.50 24.99 4.24
C ASP A 64 -23.33 26.54 4.22
N ASN A 65 -22.70 27.10 3.18
CA ASN A 65 -22.50 28.54 2.96
C ASN A 65 -23.53 29.18 2.01
N THR A 66 -24.57 28.44 1.61
CA THR A 66 -25.69 28.93 0.78
C THR A 66 -26.98 28.94 1.60
#